data_AF-A0A1A8DQF7-F1
#
_entry.id   AF-A0A1A8DQF7-F1
#
_cell.length_a   1.000
_cell.length_b   1.000
_cell.length_c   1.000
_cell.angle_alpha   90.00
_cell.angle_beta   90.00
_cell.angle_gamma   90.00
#
_symmetry.space_group_name_H-M   'P 1'
#
loop_
_entity.id
_entity.type
_entity.pdbx_description
1 polymer ?
#
loop_
_entity_poly.entity_id
_entity_poly.type
_entity_poly.pdbx_seq_one_letter_code
_entity_poly.pdbx_strand_id
1 'polypeptide(L)'
;WLVAIFHGDLEGNTEKCVSNVSSFTAAFLFSIETQTTIGYGNRYVTDECPVAVFAVVLQSIVGCIIDAFIIGAVMAKMAKPKKRNETLVFSHNATVAMRDNKLCLMWRVGNLRKSHLVEAHVRAQLLKSRRTAEGEYIPLDQTDIDVGFDSE
;
A
#
# COMPACT_ATOMS: atom_id res chain seq x y z
N TRP A 1 -3.18 -22.43 -23.75
CA TRP A 1 -4.35 -23.27 -24.10
C TRP A 1 -4.89 -22.93 -25.47
N LEU A 2 -5.39 -21.71 -25.71
CA LEU A 2 -5.90 -21.31 -27.03
C LEU A 2 -4.87 -21.49 -28.16
N VAL A 3 -3.61 -21.11 -27.94
CA VAL A 3 -2.52 -21.33 -28.91
C VAL A 3 -2.37 -22.81 -29.28
N ALA A 4 -2.41 -23.70 -28.28
CA ALA A 4 -2.33 -25.15 -28.50
C ALA A 4 -3.58 -25.73 -29.21
N ILE A 5 -4.78 -25.16 -28.97
CA ILE A 5 -6.00 -25.54 -29.70
C ILE A 5 -5.91 -25.11 -31.16
N PHE A 6 -5.61 -23.83 -31.42
CA PHE A 6 -5.59 -23.29 -32.78
C PHE A 6 -4.49 -23.89 -33.65
N HIS A 7 -3.39 -24.33 -33.04
CA HIS A 7 -2.32 -25.04 -33.74
C HIS A 7 -2.63 -26.54 -33.97
N GLY A 8 -3.61 -27.12 -33.27
CA GLY A 8 -3.93 -28.55 -33.35
C GLY A 8 -3.02 -29.45 -32.50
N ASP A 9 -2.30 -28.90 -31.51
CA ASP A 9 -1.39 -29.67 -30.62
C ASP A 9 -2.11 -30.79 -29.85
N LEU A 10 -3.42 -30.63 -29.65
CA LEU A 10 -4.29 -31.56 -28.92
C LEU A 10 -4.82 -32.71 -29.78
N GLU A 11 -4.74 -32.59 -31.11
CA GLU A 11 -5.29 -33.56 -32.07
C GLU A 11 -4.26 -34.62 -32.50
N GLY A 12 -3.07 -34.62 -31.89
CA GLY A 12 -2.03 -35.63 -32.14
C GLY A 12 -0.95 -35.19 -33.14
N ASN A 13 -0.81 -33.89 -33.38
CA ASN A 13 0.27 -33.38 -34.22
C ASN A 13 1.66 -33.71 -33.61
N THR A 14 2.64 -34.02 -34.47
CA THR A 14 3.98 -34.45 -34.03
C THR A 14 4.82 -33.26 -33.55
N GLU A 15 4.65 -32.12 -34.21
CA GLU A 15 5.25 -30.84 -33.85
C GLU A 15 4.25 -30.05 -33.00
N LYS A 16 4.63 -29.75 -31.75
CA LYS A 16 3.77 -29.08 -30.76
C LYS A 16 4.38 -27.75 -30.37
N CYS A 17 3.58 -26.69 -30.25
CA CYS A 17 4.04 -25.40 -29.75
C CYS A 17 4.53 -25.46 -28.29
N VAL A 18 3.83 -26.25 -27.46
CA VAL A 18 4.18 -26.46 -26.05
C VAL A 18 4.11 -27.94 -25.71
N SER A 19 5.24 -28.49 -25.30
CA SER A 19 5.34 -29.91 -24.96
C SER A 19 4.59 -30.25 -23.67
N ASN A 20 4.01 -31.45 -23.63
CA ASN A 20 3.28 -32.00 -22.46
C ASN A 20 2.09 -31.15 -21.96
N VAL A 21 1.42 -30.43 -22.87
CA VAL A 21 0.15 -29.73 -22.61
C VAL A 21 -1.00 -30.47 -23.30
N SER A 22 -1.64 -31.39 -22.58
CA SER A 22 -2.75 -32.21 -23.08
C SER A 22 -4.14 -31.76 -22.58
N SER A 23 -4.20 -30.87 -21.59
CA SER A 23 -5.45 -30.41 -20.99
C SER A 23 -5.35 -28.94 -20.57
N PHE A 24 -6.51 -28.30 -20.35
CA PHE A 24 -6.55 -26.93 -19.82
C PHE A 24 -5.77 -26.82 -18.51
N THR A 25 -5.90 -27.79 -17.62
CA THR A 25 -5.16 -27.85 -16.36
C THR A 25 -3.65 -27.91 -16.59
N ALA A 26 -3.19 -28.69 -17.58
CA ALA A 26 -1.77 -28.73 -17.93
C ALA A 26 -1.26 -27.38 -18.47
N ALA A 27 -2.07 -26.69 -19.28
CA ALA A 27 -1.76 -25.35 -19.75
C ALA A 27 -1.74 -24.31 -18.62
N PHE A 28 -2.66 -24.42 -17.65
CA PHE A 28 -2.71 -23.56 -16.48
C PHE A 28 -1.49 -23.76 -15.57
N LEU A 29 -1.10 -25.02 -15.33
CA LEU A 29 0.12 -25.35 -14.60
C LEU A 29 1.35 -24.79 -15.30
N PHE A 30 1.47 -24.95 -16.62
CA PHE A 30 2.55 -24.33 -17.40
C PHE A 30 2.57 -22.80 -17.25
N SER A 31 1.40 -22.14 -17.28
CA SER A 31 1.29 -20.69 -17.06
C SER A 31 1.81 -20.29 -15.68
N ILE A 32 1.45 -21.02 -14.62
CA ILE A 32 1.94 -20.76 -13.26
C ILE A 32 3.45 -21.00 -13.18
N GLU A 33 3.94 -22.14 -13.66
CA GLU A 33 5.35 -22.51 -13.65
C GLU A 33 6.22 -21.45 -14.35
N THR A 34 5.72 -20.88 -15.45
CA THR A 34 6.38 -19.82 -16.21
C THR A 34 6.31 -18.47 -15.48
N GLN A 35 5.13 -18.08 -14.97
CA GLN A 35 4.95 -16.78 -14.30
C GLN A 35 5.73 -16.70 -12.97
N THR A 36 5.72 -17.78 -12.19
CA THR A 36 6.44 -17.86 -10.91
C THR A 36 7.91 -18.25 -11.09
N THR A 37 8.36 -18.45 -12.33
CA THR A 37 9.74 -18.86 -12.68
C THR A 37 10.21 -20.15 -12.00
N ILE A 38 9.28 -21.05 -11.65
CA ILE A 38 9.62 -22.36 -11.07
C ILE A 38 10.23 -23.26 -12.16
N GLY A 39 9.57 -23.32 -13.33
CA GLY A 39 10.06 -24.01 -14.52
C GLY A 39 10.53 -25.44 -14.29
N TYR A 40 9.64 -26.37 -13.88
CA TYR A 40 10.01 -27.77 -13.62
C TYR A 40 10.62 -28.52 -14.82
N GLY A 41 10.56 -27.95 -16.04
CA GLY A 41 11.17 -28.49 -17.24
C GLY A 41 10.37 -29.61 -17.92
N ASN A 42 9.34 -30.14 -17.26
CA ASN A 42 8.45 -31.14 -17.86
C ASN A 42 7.55 -30.56 -18.97
N ARG A 43 7.27 -29.25 -18.91
CA ARG A 43 6.50 -28.48 -19.91
C ARG A 43 7.36 -27.32 -20.39
N TYR A 44 7.56 -27.21 -21.69
CA TYR A 44 8.39 -26.18 -22.29
C TYR A 44 7.87 -25.78 -23.67
N VAL A 45 8.16 -24.55 -24.07
CA VAL A 45 7.85 -24.03 -25.41
C VAL A 45 8.90 -24.50 -26.40
N THR A 46 8.46 -24.84 -27.60
CA THR A 46 9.31 -25.19 -28.75
C THR A 46 9.41 -24.02 -29.73
N ASP A 47 10.34 -24.11 -30.68
CA ASP A 47 10.56 -23.13 -31.74
C ASP A 47 9.56 -23.24 -32.91
N GLU A 48 8.69 -24.25 -32.90
CA GLU A 48 7.67 -24.48 -33.94
C GLU A 48 6.70 -23.30 -34.10
N CYS A 49 6.36 -22.66 -32.98
CA CYS A 49 5.31 -21.64 -32.93
C CYS A 49 5.84 -20.30 -32.39
N PRO A 50 6.18 -19.34 -33.27
CA PRO A 50 6.60 -18.00 -32.85
C PRO A 50 5.57 -17.29 -31.96
N VAL A 51 4.28 -17.59 -32.17
CA VAL A 51 3.17 -17.05 -31.36
C VAL A 51 3.25 -17.54 -29.91
N ALA A 52 3.66 -18.78 -29.67
CA ALA A 52 3.82 -19.31 -28.31
C ALA A 52 4.99 -18.65 -27.58
N VAL A 53 6.11 -18.44 -28.28
CA VAL A 53 7.28 -17.72 -27.75
C VAL A 53 6.89 -16.28 -27.38
N PHE A 54 6.22 -15.57 -28.28
CA PHE A 54 5.76 -14.20 -28.01
C PHE A 54 4.79 -14.14 -26.83
N ALA A 55 3.86 -15.09 -26.72
CA ALA A 55 2.92 -15.16 -25.61
C ALA A 55 3.62 -15.35 -24.25
N VAL A 56 4.64 -16.21 -24.19
CA VAL A 56 5.45 -16.39 -22.97
C VAL A 56 6.22 -15.13 -22.62
N VAL A 57 6.86 -14.48 -23.59
CA VAL A 57 7.58 -13.21 -23.35
C VAL A 57 6.64 -12.13 -22.81
N LEU A 58 5.48 -11.97 -23.44
CA LEU A 58 4.46 -11.01 -22.99
C LEU A 58 3.97 -11.35 -21.57
N GLN A 59 3.72 -12.63 -21.29
CA GLN A 59 3.35 -13.11 -19.95
C GLN A 59 4.42 -12.78 -18.92
N SER A 60 5.70 -12.99 -19.22
CA SER A 60 6.81 -12.66 -18.32
C SER A 60 6.87 -11.17 -18.03
N ILE A 61 6.76 -10.31 -19.05
CA ILE A 61 6.79 -8.85 -18.86
C ILE A 61 5.63 -8.39 -17.97
N VAL A 62 4.40 -8.82 -18.28
CA VAL A 62 3.21 -8.45 -17.49
C VAL A 62 3.29 -9.02 -16.08
N GLY A 63 3.76 -10.26 -15.93
CA GLY A 63 3.99 -10.90 -14.64
C GLY A 63 4.94 -10.08 -13.76
N CYS A 64 6.09 -9.68 -14.29
CA CYS A 64 7.06 -8.86 -13.56
C CYS A 64 6.47 -7.50 -13.13
N ILE A 65 5.66 -6.86 -13.97
CA ILE A 65 5.00 -5.58 -13.61
C ILE A 65 4.03 -5.77 -12.44
N ILE A 66 3.22 -6.84 -12.49
CA ILE A 66 2.26 -7.16 -11.42
C ILE A 66 3.00 -7.47 -10.12
N ASP A 67 4.04 -8.31 -10.17
CA ASP A 67 4.83 -8.68 -8.99
C ASP A 67 5.50 -7.46 -8.36
N ALA A 68 6.10 -6.59 -9.17
CA ALA A 68 6.69 -5.34 -8.69
C ALA A 68 5.65 -4.43 -8.02
N PHE A 69 4.45 -4.34 -8.58
CA PHE A 69 3.37 -3.54 -8.00
C PHE A 69 2.89 -4.12 -6.66
N ILE A 70 2.69 -5.43 -6.56
CA ILE A 70 2.23 -6.09 -5.32
C ILE A 70 3.28 -5.91 -4.22
N ILE A 71 4.55 -6.21 -4.51
CA ILE A 71 5.65 -6.04 -3.55
C ILE A 71 5.77 -4.57 -3.13
N GLY A 72 5.70 -3.64 -4.08
CA GLY A 72 5.71 -2.20 -3.82
C GLY A 72 4.57 -1.74 -2.92
N ALA A 73 3.34 -2.20 -3.18
CA ALA A 73 2.17 -1.88 -2.37
C ALA A 73 2.27 -2.46 -0.95
N VAL A 74 2.76 -3.69 -0.80
CA VAL A 74 3.00 -4.32 0.51
C VAL A 74 4.06 -3.56 1.29
N MET A 75 5.20 -3.24 0.66
CA MET A 75 6.26 -2.43 1.28
C MET A 75 5.77 -1.04 1.68
N ALA A 76 5.01 -0.35 0.81
CA ALA A 76 4.41 0.94 1.14
C ALA A 76 3.45 0.85 2.32
N LYS A 77 2.67 -0.24 2.43
CA LYS A 77 1.77 -0.48 3.56
C LYS A 77 2.54 -0.78 4.86
N MET A 78 3.66 -1.51 4.79
CA MET A 78 4.52 -1.80 5.94
C MET A 78 5.31 -0.56 6.40
N ALA A 79 5.71 0.29 5.46
CA ALA A 79 6.42 1.54 5.74
C ALA A 79 5.53 2.59 6.44
N LYS A 80 4.19 2.52 6.25
CA LYS A 80 3.27 3.43 6.97
C LYS A 80 3.39 3.22 8.48
N PRO A 81 3.73 4.25 9.27
CA PRO A 81 3.94 4.14 10.71
C PRO A 81 2.61 4.09 11.49
N LYS A 82 1.71 3.16 11.15
CA LYS A 82 0.35 3.07 11.72
C LYS A 82 0.36 2.84 13.24
N LYS A 83 1.40 2.19 13.78
CA LYS A 83 1.55 1.90 15.22
C LYS A 83 2.26 3.02 16.02
N ARG A 84 2.60 4.16 15.42
CA ARG A 84 3.27 5.25 16.16
C ARG A 84 2.28 6.07 16.99
N ASN A 85 1.04 6.20 16.51
CA ASN A 85 -0.05 6.88 17.23
C ASN A 85 -0.40 6.19 18.56
N GLU A 86 -0.10 4.90 18.73
CA GLU A 86 -0.31 4.18 19.99
C GLU A 86 0.73 4.53 21.07
N THR A 87 1.86 5.12 20.67
CA THR A 87 2.97 5.44 21.59
C THR A 87 3.09 6.94 21.90
N LEU A 88 2.32 7.79 21.22
CA LEU A 88 2.16 9.20 21.54
C LEU A 88 0.91 9.35 22.41
N VAL A 89 1.12 9.66 23.69
CA VAL A 89 0.05 9.74 24.68
C VAL A 89 -0.14 11.17 25.15
N PHE A 90 -1.40 11.53 25.37
CA PHE A 90 -1.80 12.80 25.96
C PHE A 90 -2.19 12.59 27.41
N SER A 91 -2.01 13.60 28.27
CA SER A 91 -2.58 13.59 29.61
C SER A 91 -4.10 13.46 29.54
N HIS A 92 -4.68 12.68 30.45
CA HIS A 92 -6.13 12.48 30.49
C HIS A 92 -6.90 13.78 30.73
N ASN A 93 -6.32 14.67 31.55
CA ASN A 93 -6.90 15.97 31.87
C ASN A 93 -5.97 17.09 31.39
N ALA A 94 -6.58 18.17 30.92
CA ALA A 94 -5.92 19.47 30.82
C ALA A 94 -6.16 20.25 32.13
N THR A 95 -5.19 21.06 32.53
CA THR A 95 -5.29 21.87 33.75
C THR A 95 -5.17 23.35 33.41
N VAL A 96 -5.90 24.18 34.17
CA VAL A 96 -5.78 25.63 34.11
C VAL A 96 -5.23 26.09 35.45
N ALA A 97 -4.07 26.73 35.44
CA ALA A 97 -3.42 27.21 36.65
C ALA A 97 -2.57 28.45 36.36
N MET A 98 -2.24 29.17 37.42
CA MET A 98 -1.33 30.31 37.35
C MET A 98 0.12 29.82 37.23
N ARG A 99 0.86 30.33 36.26
CA ARG A 99 2.30 30.12 36.09
C ARG A 99 2.94 31.46 35.72
N ASP A 100 3.92 31.90 36.51
CA ASP A 100 4.59 33.20 36.33
C ASP A 100 3.60 34.38 36.17
N ASN A 101 2.59 34.43 37.05
CA ASN A 101 1.50 35.42 37.05
C ASN A 101 0.62 35.44 35.78
N LYS A 102 0.67 34.40 34.95
CA LYS A 102 -0.21 34.23 33.79
C LYS A 102 -1.10 33.01 33.97
N LEU A 103 -2.37 33.12 33.56
CA LEU A 103 -3.28 31.98 33.54
C LEU A 103 -2.96 31.12 32.31
N CYS A 104 -2.56 29.87 32.52
CA CYS A 104 -2.13 28.98 31.45
C CYS A 104 -3.02 27.72 31.39
N LEU A 105 -3.48 27.38 30.19
CA LEU A 105 -4.03 26.07 29.87
C LEU A 105 -2.86 25.13 29.53
N MET A 106 -2.79 24.00 30.22
CA MET A 106 -1.67 23.05 30.09
C MET A 106 -2.18 21.63 29.92
N TRP A 107 -1.49 20.86 29.09
CA TRP A 107 -1.62 19.41 28.97
C TRP A 107 -0.23 18.82 28.75
N ARG A 108 -0.08 17.51 28.97
CA ARG A 108 1.19 16.81 28.74
C ARG A 108 1.08 15.93 27.52
N VAL A 109 2.14 15.91 26.71
CA VAL A 109 2.33 14.95 25.62
C VAL A 109 3.56 14.11 25.94
N GLY A 110 3.48 12.81 25.75
CA GLY A 110 4.56 11.87 26.03
C GLY A 110 4.82 10.93 24.85
N ASN A 111 6.09 10.65 24.57
CA ASN A 111 6.51 9.59 23.66
C ASN A 111 6.98 8.40 24.49
N LEU A 112 6.26 7.29 24.42
CA LEU A 112 6.58 6.07 25.16
C LEU A 112 7.73 5.26 24.53
N ARG A 113 8.22 5.64 23.34
CA ARG A 113 9.38 5.01 22.70
C ARG A 113 10.68 5.67 23.12
N LYS A 114 11.76 4.88 23.14
CA LYS A 114 13.14 5.40 23.33
C LYS A 114 13.62 6.25 22.15
N SER A 115 13.08 6.02 20.95
CA SER A 115 13.46 6.79 19.76
C SER A 115 12.83 8.18 19.78
N HIS A 116 13.60 9.19 19.40
CA HIS A 116 13.13 10.58 19.31
C HIS A 116 12.13 10.78 18.16
N LEU A 117 11.24 11.75 18.33
CA LEU A 117 10.41 12.28 17.26
C LEU A 117 11.15 13.45 16.63
N VAL A 118 11.65 13.26 15.41
CA VAL A 118 12.27 14.31 14.60
C VAL A 118 11.17 15.23 14.07
N GLU A 119 11.41 16.54 14.03
CA GLU A 119 10.45 17.57 13.57
C GLU A 119 9.10 17.48 14.29
N ALA A 120 9.15 17.40 15.62
CA ALA A 120 7.95 17.36 16.46
C ALA A 120 7.30 18.75 16.54
N HIS A 121 6.17 18.93 15.88
CA HIS A 121 5.35 20.13 15.98
C HIS A 121 4.04 19.83 16.72
N VAL A 122 3.62 20.74 17.60
CA VAL A 122 2.35 20.66 18.32
C VAL A 122 1.47 21.80 17.85
N ARG A 123 0.22 21.50 17.54
CA ARG A 123 -0.84 22.47 17.26
C ARG A 123 -2.07 22.14 18.09
N ALA A 124 -2.82 23.15 18.49
CA ALA A 124 -4.02 22.98 19.28
C ALA A 124 -5.15 23.84 18.68
N GLN A 125 -6.33 23.24 18.50
CA GLN A 125 -7.49 23.93 17.96
C GLN A 125 -8.61 23.93 18.99
N LEU A 126 -9.23 25.10 19.20
CA LEU A 126 -10.46 25.25 19.93
C LEU A 126 -11.63 24.97 18.98
N LEU A 127 -12.41 23.94 19.31
CA LEU A 127 -13.66 23.62 18.64
C LEU A 127 -14.83 24.19 19.46
N LYS A 128 -15.55 25.15 18.89
CA LYS A 128 -16.72 25.76 19.54
C LYS A 128 -17.76 26.13 18.51
N SER A 129 -19.03 25.91 18.80
CA SER A 129 -20.11 26.43 17.95
C SER A 129 -20.21 27.95 18.09
N ARG A 130 -20.34 28.67 16.98
CA ARG A 130 -20.52 30.13 16.99
C ARG A 130 -21.59 30.55 16.00
N ARG A 131 -22.13 31.75 16.20
CA ARG A 131 -23.00 32.42 15.24
C ARG A 131 -22.31 33.69 14.77
N THR A 132 -22.26 33.93 13.46
CA THR A 132 -21.67 35.14 12.90
C THR A 132 -22.57 36.35 13.14
N ALA A 133 -22.04 37.56 12.92
CA ALA A 133 -22.82 38.79 13.05
C ALA A 133 -23.96 38.86 12.03
N GLU A 134 -23.78 38.22 10.87
CA GLU A 134 -24.74 38.10 9.77
C GLU A 134 -25.81 37.04 10.05
N GLY A 135 -25.70 36.31 11.17
CA GLY A 135 -26.70 35.36 11.63
C GLY A 135 -26.46 33.91 11.21
N GLU A 136 -25.35 33.60 10.53
CA GLU A 136 -24.97 32.24 10.14
C GLU A 136 -24.52 31.42 11.36
N TYR A 137 -24.99 30.17 11.47
CA TYR A 137 -24.59 29.26 12.55
C TYR A 137 -23.52 28.27 12.08
N ILE A 138 -22.36 28.29 12.76
CA ILE A 138 -21.22 27.42 12.49
C ILE A 138 -21.12 26.41 13.65
N PRO A 139 -21.44 25.13 13.43
CA PRO A 139 -21.50 24.15 14.52
C PRO A 139 -20.13 23.76 15.08
N LEU A 140 -19.07 23.74 14.26
CA LEU A 140 -17.73 23.33 14.65
C LEU A 140 -16.71 24.36 14.14
N ASP A 141 -16.80 25.58 14.67
CA ASP A 141 -15.81 26.61 14.35
C ASP A 141 -14.46 26.22 14.98
N GLN A 142 -13.41 26.24 14.15
CA GLN A 142 -12.05 25.89 14.54
C GLN A 142 -11.24 27.17 14.67
N THR A 143 -10.76 27.46 15.87
CA THR A 143 -9.83 28.56 16.12
C THR A 143 -8.50 27.99 16.60
N ASP A 144 -7.39 28.41 16.00
CA ASP A 144 -6.06 27.96 16.42
C ASP A 144 -5.70 28.58 17.79
N ILE A 145 -5.11 27.77 18.67
CA ILE A 145 -4.63 28.19 19.99
C ILE A 145 -3.11 28.22 19.90
N ASP A 146 -2.54 29.39 20.21
CA ASP A 146 -1.09 29.55 20.26
C ASP A 146 -0.50 28.66 21.37
N VAL A 147 0.37 27.74 20.94
CA VAL A 147 1.15 26.82 21.78
C VAL A 147 2.65 26.95 21.53
N GLY A 148 3.08 28.07 20.93
CA GLY A 148 4.47 28.36 20.59
C GLY A 148 4.91 27.87 19.21
N PHE A 149 3.99 27.57 18.29
CA PHE A 149 4.29 27.05 16.95
C PHE A 149 5.07 28.06 16.09
N ASP A 150 4.90 29.37 16.30
CA ASP A 150 5.46 30.44 15.46
C ASP A 150 6.69 31.15 16.07
N SER A 151 7.43 30.50 16.98
CA SER A 151 8.55 31.15 17.72
C SER A 151 9.95 30.89 17.13
N GLU A 152 10.06 30.32 15.92
CA GLU A 152 11.33 30.22 15.18
C GLU A 152 11.49 31.34 14.15
#